data_AF-A0A7S2MVC8-F1
#
_entry.id   AF-A0A7S2MVC8-F1
#
_cell.length_a   1.000
_cell.length_b   1.000
_cell.length_c   1.000
_cell.angle_alpha   90.00
_cell.angle_beta   90.00
_cell.angle_gamma   90.00
#
_symmetry.space_group_name_H-M   'P 1'
#
loop_
_entity.id
_entity.type
_entity.pdbx_description
1 polymer ?
#
loop_
_entity_poly.entity_id
_entity_poly.type
_entity_poly.pdbx_seq_one_letter_code
_entity_poly.pdbx_strand_id
1 'polypeptide(L)'
;ALPISVTLIPNEATDKIFQHPEADHPVLKVSVGVGSGKKICLEAAAMIAESPVPVNCVVWNPHAEKAAAMSDFGNEQYKDMICVEPGMIGHQPLLQPGKKAQLTQILLVE
;
A
#
# COMPACT_ATOMS: atom_id res chain seq x y z
N ALA A 1 -16.38 6.69 6.35
CA ALA A 1 -16.22 6.12 5.00
C ALA A 1 -16.12 4.58 5.09
N LEU A 2 -16.59 3.84 4.08
CA LEU A 2 -16.34 2.39 3.99
C LEU A 2 -14.84 2.16 3.75
N PRO A 3 -14.21 1.14 4.37
CA PRO A 3 -12.81 0.81 4.08
C PRO A 3 -12.64 0.53 2.58
N ILE A 4 -11.51 0.96 2.01
CA ILE A 4 -11.15 0.60 0.64
C ILE A 4 -10.81 -0.90 0.67
N SER A 5 -11.79 -1.73 0.39
CA SER A 5 -11.61 -3.18 0.30
C SER A 5 -11.13 -3.53 -1.11
N VAL A 6 -9.82 -3.64 -1.31
CA VAL A 6 -9.24 -4.11 -2.57
C VAL A 6 -8.97 -5.60 -2.48
N THR A 7 -9.89 -6.43 -2.96
CA THR A 7 -9.60 -7.86 -3.14
C THR A 7 -8.84 -8.03 -4.45
N LEU A 8 -7.54 -8.26 -4.36
CA LEU A 8 -6.69 -8.51 -5.53
C LEU A 8 -6.38 -9.99 -5.61
N ILE A 9 -6.81 -10.60 -6.72
CA ILE A 9 -6.34 -11.90 -7.16
C ILE A 9 -5.48 -11.57 -8.39
N PRO A 10 -4.15 -11.50 -8.25
CA PRO A 10 -3.28 -11.10 -9.36
C PRO A 10 -3.27 -12.21 -10.41
N ASN A 11 -4.20 -12.12 -11.38
CA ASN A 11 -4.22 -12.96 -12.58
C ASN A 11 -3.25 -12.43 -13.66
N GLU A 12 -2.69 -11.25 -13.42
CA GLU A 12 -1.77 -10.52 -14.30
C GLU A 12 -0.85 -9.62 -13.47
N ALA A 13 0.19 -9.08 -14.12
CA ALA A 13 1.06 -8.09 -13.51
C ALA A 13 0.25 -6.88 -13.03
N THR A 14 0.45 -6.48 -11.78
CA THR A 14 -0.27 -5.35 -11.16
C THR A 14 0.74 -4.31 -10.70
N ASP A 15 0.45 -3.05 -11.00
CA ASP A 15 1.25 -1.88 -10.62
C ASP A 15 0.32 -0.66 -10.60
N LYS A 16 -0.40 -0.47 -9.50
CA LYS A 16 -1.50 0.51 -9.40
C LYS A 16 -1.40 1.35 -8.15
N ILE A 17 -1.65 2.66 -8.29
CA ILE A 17 -1.82 3.59 -7.17
C ILE A 17 -3.32 3.74 -6.89
N PHE A 18 -3.75 3.38 -5.68
CA PHE A 18 -5.08 3.65 -5.16
C PHE A 18 -5.05 4.94 -4.36
N GLN A 19 -5.83 5.91 -4.81
CA GLN A 19 -5.93 7.21 -4.16
C GLN A 19 -6.99 7.15 -3.05
N HIS A 20 -6.64 7.59 -1.84
CA HIS A 20 -7.60 7.73 -0.77
C HIS A 20 -8.35 9.06 -0.92
N PRO A 21 -9.69 9.05 -1.08
CA PRO A 21 -10.42 10.21 -1.59
C PRO A 21 -10.64 11.35 -0.57
N GLU A 22 -10.34 11.16 0.71
CA GLU A 22 -10.78 12.12 1.73
C GLU A 22 -9.64 12.63 2.62
N ALA A 23 -9.38 13.93 2.53
CA ALA A 23 -8.47 14.66 3.44
C ALA A 23 -8.95 14.62 4.90
N ASP A 24 -10.26 14.40 5.12
CA ASP A 24 -10.89 14.33 6.45
C ASP A 24 -10.76 12.95 7.11
N HIS A 25 -10.30 11.93 6.36
CA HIS A 25 -10.02 10.59 6.88
C HIS A 25 -8.53 10.25 6.65
N PRO A 26 -7.63 10.64 7.57
CA PRO A 26 -6.19 10.48 7.38
C PRO A 26 -5.70 9.03 7.49
N VAL A 27 -6.60 8.09 7.78
CA VAL A 27 -6.28 6.67 7.96
C VAL A 27 -6.75 5.89 6.73
N LEU A 28 -5.78 5.44 5.94
CA LEU A 28 -5.98 4.45 4.89
C LEU A 28 -6.23 3.08 5.54
N LYS A 29 -7.29 2.38 5.12
CA LYS A 29 -7.54 0.98 5.46
C LYS A 29 -7.59 0.13 4.20
N VAL A 30 -6.80 -0.94 4.17
CA VAL A 30 -6.73 -1.90 3.05
C VAL A 30 -6.89 -3.31 3.60
N SER A 31 -7.71 -4.14 2.96
CA SER A 31 -7.78 -5.58 3.27
C SER A 31 -7.34 -6.38 2.07
N VAL A 32 -6.41 -7.31 2.27
CA VAL A 32 -5.87 -8.18 1.22
C VAL A 32 -6.14 -9.64 1.56
N GLY A 33 -6.74 -10.37 0.63
CA GLY A 33 -6.94 -11.81 0.76
C GLY A 33 -5.63 -12.56 0.51
N VAL A 34 -5.26 -13.48 1.41
CA VAL A 34 -4.02 -14.26 1.32
C VAL A 34 -4.28 -15.75 1.09
N GLY A 35 -5.44 -16.08 0.51
CA GLY A 35 -5.88 -17.47 0.30
C GLY A 35 -6.49 -18.11 1.56
N SER A 36 -7.14 -19.26 1.38
CA SER A 36 -7.72 -20.06 2.48
C SER A 36 -8.67 -19.31 3.43
N GLY A 37 -9.32 -18.25 2.94
CA GLY A 37 -10.25 -17.41 3.72
C GLY A 37 -9.59 -16.42 4.68
N LYS A 38 -8.25 -16.39 4.77
CA LYS A 38 -7.50 -15.46 5.63
C LYS A 38 -7.34 -14.10 4.97
N LYS A 39 -7.19 -13.07 5.81
CA LYS A 39 -6.98 -11.69 5.35
C LYS A 39 -5.85 -11.03 6.13
N ILE A 40 -5.16 -10.13 5.45
CA ILE A 40 -4.29 -9.15 6.09
C ILE A 40 -5.00 -7.80 5.98
N CYS A 41 -5.21 -7.17 7.13
CA CYS A 41 -5.75 -5.82 7.23
C CYS A 41 -4.60 -4.85 7.52
N LEU A 42 -4.45 -3.84 6.67
CA LEU A 42 -3.48 -2.78 6.78
C LEU A 42 -4.21 -1.48 7.16
N GLU A 43 -3.71 -0.82 8.20
CA GLU A 43 -4.05 0.58 8.50
C GLU A 43 -2.81 1.44 8.36
N ALA A 44 -2.93 2.60 7.71
CA ALA A 44 -1.83 3.53 7.58
C ALA A 44 -2.26 4.99 7.75
N ALA A 45 -1.40 5.78 8.39
CA ALA A 45 -1.62 7.20 8.64
C ALA A 45 -0.30 7.97 8.50
N ALA A 46 -0.37 9.19 8.01
CA ALA A 46 0.80 10.03 7.82
C ALA A 46 0.63 11.44 8.40
N MET A 47 1.75 12.05 8.78
CA MET A 47 1.83 13.42 9.25
C MET A 47 3.03 14.13 8.62
N ILE A 48 2.86 15.39 8.23
CA ILE A 48 3.93 16.30 7.81
C ILE A 48 3.79 17.59 8.63
N ALA A 49 4.89 18.02 9.26
CA ALA A 49 4.90 19.21 10.12
C ALA A 49 3.73 19.21 11.13
N GLU A 50 3.57 18.08 11.83
CA GLU A 50 2.56 17.86 12.87
C GLU A 50 1.10 17.87 12.35
N SER A 51 0.86 17.99 11.04
CA SER A 51 -0.46 17.95 10.42
C SER A 51 -0.71 16.62 9.71
N PRO A 52 -1.89 15.99 9.84
CA PRO A 52 -2.25 14.80 9.09
C PRO A 52 -2.24 15.07 7.58
N VAL A 53 -1.79 14.10 6.80
CA VAL A 53 -1.81 14.17 5.34
C VAL A 53 -2.41 12.91 4.74
N PRO A 54 -3.02 12.98 3.54
CA PRO A 54 -3.58 11.81 2.87
C PRO A 54 -2.54 10.73 2.59
N VAL A 55 -2.92 9.47 2.81
CA VAL A 55 -2.10 8.29 2.47
C VAL A 55 -2.73 7.59 1.28
N ASN A 56 -1.94 7.39 0.23
CA ASN A 56 -2.30 6.58 -0.92
C ASN A 56 -1.61 5.22 -0.83
N CYS A 57 -2.06 4.24 -1.60
CA CYS A 57 -1.49 2.89 -1.57
C CYS A 57 -1.03 2.48 -2.97
N VAL A 58 0.22 2.07 -3.12
CA VAL A 58 0.61 1.24 -4.27
C VAL A 58 0.20 -0.19 -3.98
N VAL A 59 -0.32 -0.88 -4.98
CA VAL A 59 -0.37 -2.34 -4.97
C VAL A 59 0.37 -2.87 -6.17
N TRP A 60 1.32 -3.77 -5.90
CA TRP A 60 2.24 -4.28 -6.89
C TRP A 60 2.46 -5.79 -6.80
N ASN A 61 2.42 -6.46 -7.95
CA ASN A 61 2.89 -7.82 -8.15
C ASN A 61 3.53 -7.91 -9.55
N PRO A 62 4.79 -8.36 -9.67
CA PRO A 62 5.52 -8.36 -10.94
C PRO A 62 4.95 -9.37 -11.95
N HIS A 63 4.31 -10.43 -11.47
CA HIS A 63 3.93 -11.61 -12.23
C HIS A 63 5.14 -12.27 -12.95
N ALA A 64 4.88 -13.33 -13.72
CA ALA A 64 5.92 -14.22 -14.25
C ALA A 64 7.02 -13.52 -15.07
N GLU A 65 6.64 -12.68 -16.04
CA GLU A 65 7.61 -12.08 -16.97
C GLU A 65 8.56 -11.11 -16.25
N LYS A 66 8.04 -10.20 -15.44
CA LYS A 66 8.89 -9.27 -14.70
C LYS A 66 9.68 -9.98 -13.59
N ALA A 67 9.10 -11.01 -12.95
CA ALA A 67 9.82 -11.81 -11.95
C ALA A 67 11.05 -12.50 -12.57
N ALA A 68 10.90 -13.14 -13.73
CA ALA A 68 12.01 -13.79 -14.42
C ALA A 68 13.12 -12.83 -14.90
N ALA A 69 12.80 -11.54 -15.04
CA ALA A 69 13.76 -10.51 -15.44
C ALA A 69 14.53 -9.87 -14.27
N MET A 70 14.12 -10.11 -13.02
CA MET A 70 14.76 -9.57 -11.82
C MET A 70 15.81 -10.56 -11.28
N SER A 71 17.10 -10.25 -11.42
CA SER A 71 18.19 -11.16 -11.05
C SER A 71 18.28 -11.47 -9.56
N ASP A 72 17.69 -10.63 -8.72
CA ASP A 72 17.61 -10.74 -7.26
C ASP A 72 16.26 -11.30 -6.76
N PHE A 73 15.37 -11.69 -7.68
CA PHE A 73 14.04 -12.21 -7.37
C PHE A 73 13.81 -13.55 -8.06
N GLY A 74 13.28 -14.53 -7.34
CA GLY A 74 13.04 -15.86 -7.90
C GLY A 74 11.88 -15.85 -8.92
N ASN A 75 12.04 -16.57 -10.04
CA ASN A 75 11.05 -16.63 -11.12
C ASN A 75 9.61 -16.91 -10.66
N GLU A 76 9.44 -17.68 -9.59
CA GLU A 76 8.13 -18.11 -9.05
C GLU A 76 7.72 -17.39 -7.76
N GLN A 77 8.60 -16.56 -7.17
CA GLN A 77 8.34 -15.91 -5.87
C GLN A 77 7.16 -14.93 -5.92
N TYR A 78 6.75 -14.48 -7.11
CA TYR A 78 5.59 -13.62 -7.29
C TYR A 78 4.27 -14.27 -6.86
N LYS A 79 4.22 -15.61 -6.78
CA LYS A 79 3.03 -16.37 -6.37
C LYS A 79 2.74 -16.25 -4.87
N ASP A 80 3.78 -15.99 -4.08
CA ASP A 80 3.72 -15.99 -2.62
C ASP A 80 3.77 -14.58 -2.02
N MET A 81 3.63 -13.54 -2.85
CA MET A 81 3.73 -12.15 -2.42
C MET A 81 2.72 -11.22 -3.09
N ILE A 82 2.38 -10.16 -2.37
CA ILE A 82 1.71 -8.97 -2.90
C ILE A 82 2.26 -7.77 -2.13
N CYS A 83 2.72 -6.75 -2.84
CA CYS A 83 3.15 -5.52 -2.21
C CYS A 83 1.93 -4.63 -1.97
N VAL A 84 1.74 -4.20 -0.73
CA VAL A 84 0.70 -3.25 -0.33
C VAL A 84 1.41 -2.12 0.39
N GLU A 85 1.59 -1.03 -0.32
CA GLU A 85 2.58 0.00 0.01
C GLU A 85 1.87 1.32 0.30
N PRO A 86 1.45 1.57 1.55
CA PRO A 86 0.96 2.87 1.93
C PRO A 86 2.08 3.90 1.82
N GLY A 87 1.76 5.10 1.33
CA GLY A 87 2.73 6.17 1.17
C GLY A 87 2.12 7.55 1.04
N MET A 88 2.94 8.55 1.37
CA MET A 88 2.68 9.96 1.07
C MET A 88 2.95 10.21 -0.43
N ILE A 89 2.10 9.67 -1.30
CA ILE A 89 2.27 9.68 -2.76
C ILE A 89 1.39 10.76 -3.39
N GLY A 90 1.87 11.42 -4.44
CA GLY A 90 1.12 12.45 -5.16
C GLY A 90 1.34 13.85 -4.58
N HIS A 91 0.27 14.63 -4.47
CA HIS A 91 0.35 16.02 -4.01
C HIS A 91 0.41 16.08 -2.48
N GLN A 92 1.61 16.27 -1.93
CA GLN A 92 1.87 16.36 -0.50
C GLN A 92 2.53 17.71 -0.16
N PRO A 93 2.28 18.29 1.03
CA PRO A 93 2.99 19.48 1.47
C PRO A 93 4.52 19.29 1.50
N LEU A 94 5.27 20.32 1.11
CA LEU A 94 6.73 20.32 1.22
C LEU A 94 7.18 20.31 2.69
N LEU A 95 8.08 19.40 3.03
CA LEU A 95 8.69 19.36 4.36
C LEU A 95 9.69 20.51 4.52
N GLN A 96 9.41 21.44 5.42
CA GLN A 96 10.28 22.58 5.70
C GLN A 96 11.47 22.22 6.60
N PRO A 97 12.59 22.96 6.55
CA PRO A 97 13.72 22.76 7.46
C PRO A 97 13.29 22.75 8.93
N GLY A 98 13.81 21.80 9.70
CA GLY A 98 13.49 21.63 11.12
C GLY A 98 12.13 20.96 11.42
N LYS A 99 11.35 20.61 10.40
CA LYS A 99 10.11 19.84 10.54
C LYS A 99 10.32 18.33 10.37
N LYS A 100 9.30 17.55 10.72
CA LYS A 100 9.29 16.08 10.61
C LYS A 100 8.17 15.59 9.70
N ALA A 101 8.41 14.47 9.04
CA ALA A 101 7.40 13.66 8.40
C ALA A 101 7.36 12.28 9.06
N GLN A 102 6.18 11.71 9.19
CA GLN A 102 5.96 10.39 9.77
C GLN A 102 4.91 9.64 8.95
N LEU A 103 5.17 8.36 8.70
CA LEU A 103 4.20 7.42 8.17
C LEU A 103 4.18 6.23 9.12
N THR A 104 2.98 5.82 9.54
CA THR A 104 2.75 4.64 10.36
C THR A 104 1.99 3.62 9.53
N GLN A 105 2.43 2.37 9.56
CA GLN A 105 1.73 1.23 8.98
C GLN A 105 1.51 0.18 10.08
N ILE A 106 0.29 -0.31 10.19
CA ILE A 106 -0.12 -1.37 11.12
C ILE A 106 -0.67 -2.52 10.29
N LEU A 107 -0.15 -3.73 10.52
CA LEU A 107 -0.62 -4.96 9.89
C LEU A 107 -1.31 -5.84 10.95
N LEU A 108 -2.54 -6.24 10.65
CA LEU A 108 -3.34 -7.20 11.41
C LEU A 108 -3.60 -8.43 10.54
N VAL A 109 -3.38 -9.62 11.10
CA VAL A 109 -3.70 -10.88 10.44
C VAL A 109 -5.01 -11.41 11.03
N GLU A 110 -5.98 -11.69 10.15
CA GLU A 110 -7.30 -12.25 10.48
C GLU A 110 -7.52 -13.63 9.82
#